data_AF-A0AAD2T9M3-F1
#
_entry.id   AF-A0AAD2T9M3-F1
#
_cell.length_a   1.000
_cell.length_b   1.000
_cell.length_c   1.000
_cell.angle_alpha   90.00
_cell.angle_beta   90.00
_cell.angle_gamma   90.00
#
_symmetry.space_group_name_H-M   'P 1'
#
loop_
_entity.id
_entity.type
_entity.pdbx_description
1 polymer ?
#
loop_
_entity_poly.entity_id
_entity_poly.type
_entity_poly.pdbx_seq_one_letter_code
_entity_poly.pdbx_strand_id
1 'polypeptide(L)'
;MQTRTIKRIFTDMDGTLLNSKGQVSERNARRIRRAAIPITLVSARAPMEMREAIELLGLQGPQVGFNGGLIYEVVNHQIRPLHTKIVFKQTAATILQAVR
;
A
#
# COMPACT_ATOMS: atom_id res chain seq x y z
N MET A 1 -13.84 29.33 -12.79
CA MET A 1 -12.83 28.26 -12.91
C MET A 1 -13.41 27.00 -12.26
N GLN A 2 -13.54 25.88 -12.98
CA GLN A 2 -13.88 24.61 -12.32
C GLN A 2 -12.68 24.15 -11.50
N THR A 3 -12.83 24.10 -10.17
CA THR A 3 -11.84 23.48 -9.30
C THR A 3 -11.89 21.98 -9.53
N ARG A 4 -10.84 21.40 -10.13
CA ARG A 4 -10.70 19.94 -10.24
C ARG A 4 -10.42 19.38 -8.85
N THR A 5 -11.40 18.66 -8.29
CA THR A 5 -11.24 17.95 -7.02
C THR A 5 -10.39 16.70 -7.21
N ILE A 6 -9.36 16.53 -6.38
CA ILE A 6 -8.55 15.31 -6.33
C ILE A 6 -9.43 14.16 -5.83
N LYS A 7 -9.58 13.11 -6.63
CA LYS A 7 -10.43 11.96 -6.29
C LYS A 7 -9.73 10.93 -5.40
N ARG A 8 -8.42 10.74 -5.60
CA ARG A 8 -7.58 9.79 -4.86
C ARG A 8 -6.11 10.10 -5.09
N ILE A 9 -5.28 9.83 -4.09
CA ILE A 9 -3.82 9.86 -4.19
C ILE A 9 -3.30 8.43 -4.11
N PHE A 10 -2.37 8.10 -5.00
CA PHE A 10 -1.60 6.87 -4.93
C PHE A 10 -0.19 7.25 -4.50
N THR A 11 0.32 6.62 -3.45
CA THR A 11 1.66 6.93 -2.94
C THR A 11 2.42 5.67 -2.63
N ASP A 12 3.70 5.72 -2.96
CA ASP A 12 4.68 4.78 -2.45
C ASP A 12 4.94 4.98 -0.94
N MET A 13 5.55 3.97 -0.32
CA MET A 13 5.90 3.95 1.10
C MET A 13 7.38 4.26 1.34
N ASP A 14 8.28 3.40 0.88
CA ASP A 14 9.71 3.45 1.21
C ASP A 14 10.43 4.58 0.46
N GLY A 15 11.08 5.49 1.19
CA GLY A 15 11.69 6.68 0.58
C GLY A 15 10.68 7.76 0.13
N THR A 16 9.39 7.53 0.35
CA THR A 16 8.31 8.48 0.00
C THR A 16 7.53 8.92 1.24
N LEU A 17 6.76 8.02 1.85
CA LEU A 17 5.88 8.31 2.99
C LEU A 17 6.54 7.99 4.34
N LEU A 18 7.35 6.93 4.36
CA LEU A 18 8.08 6.48 5.54
C LEU A 18 9.35 7.32 5.71
N ASN A 19 9.67 7.61 6.97
CA ASN A 19 10.95 8.20 7.34
C ASN A 19 12.08 7.15 7.30
N SER A 20 13.31 7.55 7.64
CA SER A 20 14.48 6.66 7.70
C SER A 20 14.37 5.52 8.72
N LYS A 21 13.38 5.55 9.62
CA LYS A 21 13.07 4.48 10.57
C LYS A 21 11.98 3.54 10.06
N GLY A 22 11.52 3.72 8.82
CA GLY A 22 10.43 2.93 8.24
C GLY A 22 9.05 3.26 8.81
N GLN A 23 8.86 4.45 9.39
CA GLN A 23 7.63 4.85 10.07
C GLN A 23 7.02 6.10 9.45
N VAL A 24 5.68 6.22 9.50
CA VAL A 24 5.00 7.48 9.21
C VAL A 24 5.12 8.37 10.44
N SER A 25 5.58 9.62 10.27
CA SER A 25 5.61 10.55 11.40
C SER A 25 4.19 10.95 11.83
N GLU A 26 4.00 11.08 13.14
CA GLU A 26 2.74 11.56 13.75
C GLU A 26 2.24 12.89 13.13
N ARG A 27 3.17 13.81 12.83
CA ARG A 27 2.87 15.08 12.17
C ARG A 27 2.27 14.87 10.77
N ASN A 28 2.86 13.98 9.97
CA ASN A 28 2.36 13.68 8.62
C ASN A 28 1.04 12.93 8.69
N ALA A 29 0.92 11.96 9.59
CA ALA A 29 -0.30 11.19 9.76
C ALA A 29 -1.50 12.10 10.10
N ARG A 30 -1.33 13.06 11.02
CA ARG A 30 -2.37 14.06 11.32
C ARG A 30 -2.75 14.92 10.10
N ARG A 31 -1.77 15.36 9.31
CA ARG A 31 -2.03 16.19 8.11
C ARG A 31 -2.78 15.40 7.04
N ILE A 32 -2.35 14.16 6.80
CA ILE A 32 -2.97 13.26 5.83
C ILE A 32 -4.42 12.97 6.22
N ARG A 33 -4.68 12.60 7.49
CA ARG A 33 -6.05 12.38 7.98
C ARG A 33 -6.94 13.61 7.79
N ARG A 34 -6.42 14.81 8.07
CA ARG A 34 -7.15 16.08 7.92
C ARG A 34 -7.42 16.48 6.47
N ALA A 35 -6.59 16.04 5.52
CA ALA A 35 -6.79 16.34 4.11
C ALA A 35 -8.07 15.69 3.57
N ALA A 36 -8.53 14.59 4.18
CA ALA A 36 -9.75 13.85 3.79
C ALA A 36 -9.78 13.46 2.30
N ILE A 37 -8.60 13.29 1.68
CA ILE A 37 -8.45 12.78 0.32
C ILE A 37 -8.23 11.27 0.42
N PRO A 38 -8.99 10.43 -0.31
CA PRO A 38 -8.74 9.00 -0.33
C PRO A 38 -7.31 8.69 -0.75
N ILE A 39 -6.62 7.80 -0.02
CA ILE A 39 -5.25 7.38 -0.32
C ILE A 39 -5.17 5.86 -0.47
N THR A 40 -4.43 5.43 -1.48
CA THR A 40 -4.00 4.06 -1.70
C THR A 40 -2.48 4.01 -1.60
N LEU A 41 -1.97 3.18 -0.70
CA LEU A 41 -0.56 2.82 -0.67
C LEU A 41 -0.28 1.85 -1.82
N VAL A 42 0.84 2.07 -2.49
CA VAL A 42 1.38 1.20 -3.55
C VAL A 42 2.78 0.80 -3.14
N SER A 43 3.00 -0.48 -2.83
CA SER A 43 4.28 -0.93 -2.27
C SER A 43 4.66 -2.33 -2.72
N ALA A 44 5.96 -2.60 -2.71
CA ALA A 44 6.52 -3.95 -2.82
C ALA A 44 6.21 -4.81 -1.57
N ARG A 45 5.93 -4.16 -0.43
CA ARG A 45 5.66 -4.80 0.86
C ARG A 45 4.42 -5.71 0.81
N ALA A 46 4.40 -6.70 1.70
CA ALA A 46 3.24 -7.51 1.98
C ALA A 46 2.20 -6.72 2.81
N PRO A 47 0.90 -7.06 2.74
CA PRO A 47 -0.14 -6.38 3.51
C PRO A 47 0.14 -6.23 5.01
N MET A 48 0.73 -7.26 5.63
CA MET A 48 1.07 -7.27 7.06
C MET A 48 2.09 -6.19 7.44
N GLU A 49 3.02 -5.86 6.53
CA GLU A 49 4.05 -4.83 6.71
C GLU A 49 3.52 -3.42 6.43
N MET A 50 2.39 -3.32 5.71
CA MET A 50 1.70 -2.05 5.42
C MET A 50 0.69 -1.67 6.52
N ARG A 51 0.26 -2.65 7.34
CA ARG A 51 -0.85 -2.53 8.28
C ARG A 51 -0.72 -1.35 9.25
N GLU A 52 0.43 -1.18 9.89
CA GLU A 52 0.64 -0.09 10.84
C GLU A 52 0.45 1.28 10.19
N ALA A 53 0.98 1.48 8.97
CA ALA A 53 0.80 2.72 8.23
C ALA A 53 -0.66 2.93 7.81
N ILE A 54 -1.36 1.89 7.36
CA ILE A 54 -2.78 1.94 6.98
C ILE A 54 -3.65 2.37 8.17
N GLU A 55 -3.46 1.73 9.32
CA GLU A 55 -4.20 2.00 10.55
C GLU A 55 -3.88 3.40 11.08
N LEU A 56 -2.59 3.76 11.17
CA LEU A 56 -2.17 5.09 11.62
C LEU A 56 -2.71 6.20 10.74
N LEU A 57 -2.73 6.02 9.41
CA LEU A 57 -3.25 7.01 8.48
C LEU A 57 -4.79 6.99 8.36
N GLY A 58 -5.47 6.01 8.95
CA GLY A 58 -6.92 5.84 8.84
C GLY A 58 -7.39 5.57 7.40
N LEU A 59 -6.56 4.88 6.60
CA LEU A 59 -6.84 4.66 5.19
C LEU A 59 -7.99 3.68 5.00
N GLN A 60 -8.80 3.96 3.99
CA GLN A 60 -9.97 3.17 3.63
C GLN A 60 -9.92 2.82 2.15
N GLY A 61 -10.52 1.67 1.81
CA GLY A 61 -10.55 1.17 0.45
C GLY A 61 -9.22 0.53 0.01
N PRO A 62 -9.01 0.37 -1.31
CA PRO A 62 -8.01 -0.55 -1.83
C PRO A 62 -6.58 -0.10 -1.56
N GLN A 63 -5.73 -1.07 -1.26
CA GLN A 63 -4.29 -0.97 -1.10
C GLN A 63 -3.61 -1.91 -2.10
N VAL A 64 -2.39 -1.58 -2.50
CA VAL A 64 -1.63 -2.33 -3.49
C VAL A 64 -0.33 -2.83 -2.86
N GLY A 65 -0.26 -4.14 -2.63
CA GLY A 65 0.91 -4.83 -2.09
C GLY A 65 1.61 -5.68 -3.14
N PHE A 66 2.81 -6.18 -2.82
CA PHE A 66 3.63 -7.00 -3.73
C PHE A 66 3.78 -6.39 -5.13
N ASN A 67 3.98 -5.06 -5.22
CA ASN A 67 4.08 -4.32 -6.49
C ASN A 67 2.91 -4.53 -7.46
N GLY A 68 1.69 -4.72 -6.92
CA GLY A 68 0.50 -4.97 -7.74
C GLY A 68 0.15 -6.44 -7.93
N GLY A 69 0.97 -7.36 -7.42
CA GLY A 69 0.61 -8.79 -7.33
C GLY A 69 -0.60 -9.04 -6.45
N LEU A 70 -0.92 -8.12 -5.53
CA LEU A 70 -2.14 -8.12 -4.73
C LEU A 70 -2.73 -6.72 -4.63
N ILE A 71 -3.99 -6.57 -5.05
CA ILE A 71 -4.83 -5.41 -4.71
C ILE A 71 -5.85 -5.91 -3.69
N TYR A 72 -5.96 -5.25 -2.54
CA TYR A 72 -6.75 -5.74 -1.42
C TYR A 72 -7.39 -4.61 -0.62
N GLU A 73 -8.41 -4.95 0.15
CA GLU A 73 -8.97 -4.09 1.20
C GLU A 73 -8.80 -4.75 2.55
N VAL A 74 -8.78 -3.93 3.62
CA VAL A 74 -8.88 -4.43 4.99
C VAL A 74 -10.31 -4.25 5.45
N VAL A 75 -11.03 -5.35 5.65
CA VAL A 75 -12.42 -5.36 6.13
C VAL A 75 -12.45 -6.21 7.40
N ASN A 76 -12.95 -5.67 8.51
CA ASN A 76 -12.98 -6.35 9.82
C ASN A 76 -11.62 -6.93 10.24
N HIS A 77 -10.54 -6.15 10.05
CA HIS A 77 -9.15 -6.56 10.29
C HIS A 77 -8.65 -7.74 9.45
N GLN A 78 -9.40 -8.15 8.42
CA GLN A 78 -9.00 -9.20 7.49
C GLN A 78 -8.71 -8.63 6.10
N ILE A 79 -7.73 -9.25 5.43
CA ILE A 79 -7.38 -8.91 4.06
C ILE A 79 -8.43 -9.54 3.14
N ARG A 80 -9.13 -8.71 2.38
CA ARG A 80 -10.02 -9.10 1.30
C ARG A 80 -9.34 -8.84 -0.04
N PRO A 81 -8.86 -9.87 -0.76
CA PRO A 81 -8.29 -9.68 -2.09
C PRO A 81 -9.35 -9.18 -3.06
N LEU A 82 -9.00 -8.17 -3.85
CA LEU A 82 -9.78 -7.66 -4.98
C LEU A 82 -9.18 -8.10 -6.31
N HIS A 83 -7.85 -8.19 -6.38
CA HIS A 83 -7.12 -8.71 -7.53
C HIS A 83 -5.87 -9.45 -7.06
N THR A 84 -5.54 -10.55 -7.72
CA THR A 84 -4.29 -11.29 -7.49
C THR A 84 -3.64 -11.63 -8.82
N LYS A 85 -2.33 -11.39 -8.90
CA LYS A 85 -1.48 -11.81 -10.00
C LYS A 85 -0.24 -12.46 -9.41
N ILE A 86 -0.27 -13.79 -9.36
CA ILE A 86 0.80 -14.60 -8.78
C ILE A 86 1.83 -15.00 -9.84
N VAL A 87 3.05 -15.28 -9.40
CA VAL A 87 4.04 -16.02 -10.19
C VAL A 87 3.78 -17.50 -9.98
N PHE A 88 3.63 -18.27 -11.06
CA PHE A 88 3.42 -19.72 -10.95
C PHE A 88 4.64 -20.40 -10.33
N LYS A 89 4.40 -21.46 -9.56
CA LYS A 89 5.44 -22.21 -8.85
C LYS A 89 6.60 -22.63 -9.76
N GLN A 90 6.30 -23.06 -10.99
CA GLN A 90 7.33 -23.46 -11.95
C GLN A 90 8.24 -22.28 -12.33
N THR A 91 7.65 -21.12 -12.64
CA THR A 91 8.40 -19.90 -12.95
C THR A 91 9.23 -19.45 -11.75
N ALA A 92 8.68 -19.50 -10.54
CA ALA A 92 9.41 -19.17 -9.32
C ALA A 92 10.60 -20.12 -9.11
N ALA A 93 10.42 -21.43 -9.34
CA ALA A 93 11.50 -22.41 -9.26
C ALA A 93 12.61 -22.14 -10.28
N THR A 94 12.26 -21.78 -11.52
CA THR A 94 13.25 -21.38 -12.53
C THR A 94 14.03 -20.13 -12.12
N ILE A 95 13.37 -19.10 -11.56
CA ILE A 95 14.04 -17.90 -11.07
C ILE A 95 15.01 -18.24 -9.93
N LEU A 96 14.58 -19.07 -8.96
CA LEU A 96 15.41 -19.49 -7.84
C LEU A 96 16.64 -20.29 -8.26
N GLN A 97 16.59 -21.02 -9.38
CA GLN A 97 17.75 -21.72 -9.94
C GLN A 97 18.72 -20.76 -10.66
N ALA A 98 18.21 -19.66 -11.20
CA ALA A 98 18.99 -18.69 -11.96
C ALA A 98 19.66 -17.63 -11.07
N VAL A 99 19.04 -17.25 -9.95
CA VAL A 99 19.56 -16.28 -8.99
C VAL A 99 20.33 -17.02 -7.90
N ARG A 100 21.63 -16.76 -7.78
CA ARG A 100 22.51 -17.27 -6.72
C ARG A 100 22.71 -16.23 -5.63
#